data_AF-A0A970QTT0-F1
#
_entry.id   AF-A0A970QTT0-F1
#
_cell.length_a   1.000
_cell.length_b   1.000
_cell.length_c   1.000
_cell.angle_alpha   90.00
_cell.angle_beta   90.00
_cell.angle_gamma   90.00
#
_symmetry.space_group_name_H-M   'P 1'
#
loop_
_entity.id
_entity.type
_entity.pdbx_description
1 polymer ?
#
loop_
_entity_poly.entity_id
_entity_poly.type
_entity_poly.pdbx_seq_one_letter_code
_entity_poly.pdbx_strand_id
1 'polypeptide(L)'
;MKKLTALLVSTVILLQLAACVATKDADSTTDPSESFSDLTDITEATEISETETETETETETKITVPKGHNCSVSGHIWKPATCTSPSICSACGAKKGSALGHSYSEATCVKPATCTRCGAVKGEPLGHKWSEATCGKAKTCTVCGATQGQVMKHNFAPATCTKPKTCRICGYTEGVPLGHEYVNGICIRCHPEAFTTTTTTTTTTTTTTTTTTAPTTTTTTRPDEGEFQ
;
A
#
# COMPACT_ATOMS: atom_id res chain seq x y z
N MET A 1 58.44 -2.88 22.69
CA MET A 1 57.59 -1.66 22.75
C MET A 1 56.48 -1.75 21.70
N LYS A 2 55.50 -2.64 21.89
CA LYS A 2 54.42 -2.93 20.95
C LYS A 2 53.20 -3.31 21.79
N LYS A 3 52.49 -2.33 22.36
CA LYS A 3 51.19 -2.53 23.07
C LYS A 3 50.48 -1.24 23.54
N LEU A 4 50.71 -0.08 22.91
CA LEU A 4 50.15 1.19 23.39
C LEU A 4 49.37 2.04 22.36
N THR A 5 48.95 1.48 21.21
CA THR A 5 48.24 2.24 20.15
C THR A 5 46.79 1.79 19.89
N ALA A 6 46.25 0.86 20.67
CA ALA A 6 44.92 0.29 20.41
C ALA A 6 43.75 0.97 21.15
N LEU A 7 43.99 1.90 22.09
CA LEU A 7 42.93 2.51 22.91
C LEU A 7 42.47 3.91 22.45
N LEU A 8 43.18 4.57 21.53
CA LEU A 8 42.83 5.92 21.07
C LEU A 8 41.93 5.95 19.83
N VAL A 9 41.63 4.80 19.23
CA VAL A 9 40.74 4.70 18.06
C VAL A 9 39.27 4.46 18.47
N SER A 10 39.00 4.18 19.75
CA SER A 10 37.65 3.83 20.22
C SER A 10 36.85 4.98 20.86
N THR A 11 37.43 6.17 21.03
CA THR A 11 36.75 7.34 21.62
C THR A 11 36.38 8.44 20.61
N VAL A 12 36.67 8.25 19.32
CA VAL A 12 36.42 9.25 18.26
C VAL A 12 35.10 8.99 17.49
N ILE A 13 34.35 7.92 17.78
CA ILE A 13 33.15 7.50 17.00
C ILE A 13 31.81 7.88 17.68
N LEU A 14 31.80 8.68 18.76
CA LEU A 14 30.57 8.94 19.54
C LEU A 14 30.15 10.40 19.71
N LEU A 15 30.70 11.34 18.93
CA LEU A 15 30.27 12.75 19.00
C LEU A 15 30.23 13.33 17.59
N GLN A 16 29.03 13.68 17.10
CA GLN A 16 28.62 14.42 15.86
C GLN A 16 27.47 13.63 15.18
N LEU A 17 26.22 14.07 15.03
CA LEU A 17 25.56 15.35 15.25
C LEU A 17 24.08 15.10 15.57
N ALA A 18 23.60 15.68 16.67
CA ALA A 18 22.21 16.06 16.85
C ALA A 18 22.22 17.55 17.19
N ALA A 19 21.81 18.40 16.25
CA ALA A 19 21.22 19.73 16.47
C ALA A 19 21.15 20.49 15.14
N CYS A 20 19.96 20.56 14.54
CA CYS A 20 19.53 21.76 13.84
C CYS A 20 18.05 22.01 14.18
N VAL A 21 17.83 22.81 15.22
CA VAL A 21 16.60 23.56 15.49
C VAL A 21 16.99 25.02 15.59
N ALA A 22 16.07 25.88 15.14
CA ALA A 22 16.09 27.34 15.04
C ALA A 22 16.54 27.82 13.64
N THR A 23 15.76 28.61 12.92
CA THR A 23 14.90 29.71 13.38
C THR A 23 13.58 29.82 12.60
N LYS A 24 12.52 30.15 13.34
CA LYS A 24 11.27 30.76 12.87
C LYS A 24 11.42 32.29 12.88
N ASP A 25 10.44 32.93 12.22
CA ASP A 25 10.13 34.37 12.11
C ASP A 25 10.83 35.03 10.90
N ALA A 26 10.19 35.77 9.98
CA ALA A 26 8.88 36.42 9.88
C ALA A 26 8.50 36.55 8.37
N ASP A 27 7.23 36.37 8.00
CA ASP A 27 6.29 37.45 7.60
C ASP A 27 6.72 38.26 6.35
N SER A 28 5.91 38.20 5.28
CA SER A 28 5.34 39.39 4.64
C SER A 28 4.70 39.05 3.29
N THR A 29 3.41 39.35 3.23
CA THR A 29 2.54 39.51 2.07
C THR A 29 3.14 40.37 0.97
N THR A 30 2.95 39.99 -0.30
CA THR A 30 2.38 40.86 -1.34
C THR A 30 2.17 40.09 -2.65
N ASP A 31 0.90 39.85 -2.98
CA ASP A 31 0.47 39.86 -4.38
C ASP A 31 0.70 41.28 -4.95
N PRO A 32 1.08 41.37 -6.23
CA PRO A 32 0.17 42.07 -7.11
C PRO A 32 -0.03 41.33 -8.43
N SER A 33 -1.30 41.31 -8.82
CA SER A 33 -1.78 41.23 -10.19
C SER A 33 -0.97 42.10 -11.13
N GLU A 34 -0.28 41.50 -12.09
CA GLU A 34 0.10 42.16 -13.33
C GLU A 34 -0.16 41.17 -14.48
N SER A 35 -1.22 41.47 -15.21
CA SER A 35 -1.48 40.96 -16.54
C SER A 35 -0.40 41.43 -17.50
N PHE A 36 0.36 40.51 -18.11
CA PHE A 36 1.11 40.83 -19.31
C PHE A 36 0.99 39.68 -20.31
N SER A 37 0.17 39.94 -21.32
CA SER A 37 0.27 39.46 -22.68
C SER A 37 1.70 39.65 -23.22
N ASP A 38 2.34 38.58 -23.68
CA ASP A 38 2.79 38.41 -25.08
C ASP A 38 3.64 37.13 -25.19
N LEU A 39 3.23 36.22 -26.06
CA LEU A 39 4.02 35.06 -26.47
C LEU A 39 4.29 35.25 -27.96
N THR A 40 5.35 35.99 -28.26
CA THR A 40 5.91 36.12 -29.60
C THR A 40 7.31 35.52 -29.64
N ASP A 41 7.49 34.67 -30.64
CA ASP A 41 8.71 34.33 -31.37
C ASP A 41 10.03 34.20 -30.60
N ILE A 42 10.50 32.96 -30.52
CA ILE A 42 11.92 32.65 -30.80
C ILE A 42 12.01 31.44 -31.73
N THR A 43 11.67 31.65 -33.01
CA THR A 43 12.42 30.98 -34.08
C THR A 43 13.69 31.78 -34.31
N GLU A 44 14.85 31.17 -34.08
CA GLU A 44 16.11 31.37 -34.82
C GLU A 44 17.28 30.91 -33.94
N ALA A 45 17.80 29.73 -34.28
CA ALA A 45 19.15 29.35 -33.91
C ALA A 45 19.73 28.50 -35.04
N THR A 46 20.45 29.22 -35.91
CA THR A 46 21.78 28.85 -36.42
C THR A 46 21.91 27.55 -37.22
N GLU A 47 22.07 27.74 -38.53
CA GLU A 47 22.96 26.93 -39.35
C GLU A 47 24.31 26.76 -38.65
N ILE A 48 24.69 25.50 -38.40
CA ILE A 48 26.09 25.08 -38.43
C ILE A 48 26.24 24.01 -39.50
N SER A 49 26.79 24.49 -40.62
CA SER A 49 27.41 23.72 -41.69
C SER A 49 28.56 22.87 -41.17
N GLU A 50 28.69 21.68 -41.77
CA GLU A 50 29.91 20.88 -41.92
C GLU A 50 30.63 20.43 -40.64
N THR A 51 30.79 19.13 -40.46
CA THR A 51 32.11 18.49 -40.36
C THR A 51 31.99 16.97 -40.19
N GLU A 52 32.60 16.29 -41.16
CA GLU A 52 33.54 15.18 -40.99
C GLU A 52 33.04 13.90 -40.29
N THR A 53 32.80 12.91 -41.15
CA THR A 53 32.91 11.49 -40.89
C THR A 53 34.20 11.15 -40.14
N GLU A 54 34.11 10.94 -38.83
CA GLU A 54 35.18 10.30 -38.06
C GLU A 54 35.08 8.79 -38.23
N THR A 55 35.90 8.31 -39.16
CA THR A 55 36.34 6.93 -39.31
C THR A 55 36.67 6.29 -37.97
N GLU A 56 36.10 5.11 -37.73
CA GLU A 56 36.45 4.22 -36.63
C GLU A 56 37.96 3.95 -36.65
N THR A 57 38.69 4.59 -35.74
CA THR A 57 40.08 4.25 -35.48
C THR A 57 40.11 2.97 -34.66
N GLU A 58 40.27 1.84 -35.35
CA GLU A 58 40.75 0.61 -34.74
C GLU A 58 42.15 0.89 -34.19
N THR A 59 42.21 1.36 -32.94
CA THR A 59 43.45 1.44 -32.18
C THR A 59 43.85 0.02 -31.84
N GLU A 60 44.60 -0.59 -32.76
CA GLU A 60 45.35 -1.82 -32.52
C GLU A 60 46.36 -1.55 -31.40
N THR A 61 45.88 -1.66 -30.16
CA THR A 61 46.72 -1.63 -28.99
C THR A 61 47.50 -2.93 -29.04
N LYS A 62 48.74 -2.87 -29.52
CA LYS A 62 49.69 -3.98 -29.56
C LYS A 62 49.95 -4.46 -28.13
N ILE A 63 49.09 -5.36 -27.66
CA ILE A 63 49.24 -6.09 -26.40
C ILE A 63 50.42 -7.04 -26.61
N THR A 64 51.56 -6.70 -26.01
CA THR A 64 52.71 -7.61 -25.90
C THR A 64 52.31 -8.75 -24.97
N VAL A 65 51.89 -9.87 -25.56
CA VAL A 65 51.55 -11.09 -24.82
C VAL A 65 52.79 -11.56 -24.05
N PRO A 66 52.75 -11.65 -22.70
CA PRO A 66 53.86 -12.21 -21.94
C PRO A 66 54.13 -13.66 -22.38
N LYS A 67 55.40 -13.97 -22.62
CA LYS A 67 55.88 -15.27 -23.12
C LYS A 67 55.34 -16.43 -22.28
N GLY A 68 54.48 -17.25 -22.90
CA GLY A 68 54.07 -18.54 -22.33
C GLY A 68 52.90 -19.24 -23.04
N HIS A 69 51.96 -18.49 -23.63
CA HIS A 69 50.79 -19.10 -24.28
C HIS A 69 50.58 -18.58 -25.71
N ASN A 70 50.82 -19.47 -26.67
CA ASN A 70 50.49 -19.27 -28.07
C ASN A 70 49.05 -19.76 -28.32
N CYS A 71 48.08 -18.84 -28.37
CA CYS A 71 46.68 -19.19 -28.67
C CYS A 71 46.44 -19.64 -30.13
N SER A 72 47.38 -19.37 -31.04
CA SER A 72 47.30 -19.73 -32.46
C SER A 72 47.52 -21.24 -32.69
N VAL A 73 48.28 -21.90 -31.81
CA VAL A 73 48.63 -23.33 -31.98
C VAL A 73 47.91 -24.24 -30.98
N SER A 74 47.82 -23.83 -29.71
CA SER A 74 47.19 -24.65 -28.66
C SER A 74 45.67 -24.43 -28.51
N GLY A 75 45.10 -23.52 -29.31
CA GLY A 75 43.72 -23.07 -29.16
C GLY A 75 43.52 -22.14 -27.96
N HIS A 76 42.33 -21.55 -27.86
CA HIS A 76 41.99 -20.62 -26.78
C HIS A 76 41.36 -21.33 -25.58
N ILE A 77 41.84 -21.02 -24.38
CA ILE A 77 41.21 -21.43 -23.11
C ILE A 77 40.27 -20.32 -22.63
N TRP A 78 38.97 -20.50 -22.87
CA TRP A 78 37.94 -19.49 -22.59
C TRP A 78 37.43 -19.57 -21.16
N LYS A 79 37.42 -18.42 -20.46
CA LYS A 79 36.54 -18.22 -19.31
C LYS A 79 35.11 -18.00 -19.83
N PRO A 80 34.09 -18.52 -19.12
CA PRO A 80 32.71 -18.36 -19.53
C PRO A 80 32.31 -16.89 -19.55
N ALA A 81 31.40 -16.54 -20.45
CA ALA A 81 30.77 -15.23 -20.45
C ALA A 81 29.99 -14.98 -19.15
N THR A 82 29.92 -13.72 -18.74
CA THR A 82 29.13 -13.25 -17.61
C THR A 82 27.97 -12.39 -18.10
N CYS A 83 27.16 -11.86 -17.19
CA CYS A 83 26.06 -10.95 -17.55
C CYS A 83 26.55 -9.66 -18.22
N THR A 84 27.79 -9.24 -17.96
CA THR A 84 28.35 -7.96 -18.43
C THR A 84 29.58 -8.11 -19.31
N SER A 85 30.11 -9.32 -19.49
CA SER A 85 31.31 -9.55 -20.30
C SER A 85 31.19 -10.80 -21.17
N PRO A 86 31.74 -10.79 -22.40
CA PRO A 86 31.80 -11.97 -23.27
C PRO A 86 32.76 -13.02 -22.69
N SER A 87 32.91 -14.16 -23.39
CA SER A 87 33.92 -15.14 -23.00
C SER A 87 35.31 -14.60 -23.27
N ILE A 88 36.23 -14.71 -22.32
CA ILE A 88 37.58 -14.10 -22.41
C ILE A 88 38.63 -15.22 -22.32
N CYS A 89 39.59 -15.22 -23.24
CA CYS A 89 40.71 -16.14 -23.18
C CYS A 89 41.62 -15.78 -22.00
N SER A 90 41.87 -16.74 -21.11
CA SER A 90 42.65 -16.51 -19.88
C SER A 90 44.09 -16.09 -20.13
N ALA A 91 44.61 -16.35 -21.34
CA ALA A 91 46.01 -16.23 -21.65
C ALA A 91 46.37 -15.01 -22.52
N CYS A 92 45.55 -14.68 -23.52
CA CYS A 92 45.79 -13.54 -24.41
C CYS A 92 44.76 -12.42 -24.30
N GLY A 93 43.67 -12.62 -23.55
CA GLY A 93 42.61 -11.60 -23.40
C GLY A 93 41.69 -11.45 -24.61
N ALA A 94 41.85 -12.26 -25.67
CA ALA A 94 40.90 -12.31 -26.78
C ALA A 94 39.47 -12.54 -26.26
N LYS A 95 38.48 -11.96 -26.94
CA LYS A 95 37.05 -12.06 -26.59
C LYS A 95 36.31 -12.89 -27.63
N LYS A 96 35.37 -13.73 -27.19
CA LYS A 96 34.51 -14.54 -28.06
C LYS A 96 33.05 -14.42 -27.65
N GLY A 97 32.20 -14.16 -28.64
CA GLY A 97 30.77 -13.94 -28.45
C GLY A 97 30.46 -12.64 -27.71
N SER A 98 29.22 -12.52 -27.24
CA SER A 98 28.72 -11.36 -26.49
C SER A 98 28.53 -11.70 -25.01
N ALA A 99 28.34 -10.67 -24.18
CA ALA A 99 27.89 -10.88 -22.81
C ALA A 99 26.53 -11.61 -22.79
N LEU A 100 26.28 -12.41 -21.76
CA LEU A 100 25.03 -13.17 -21.64
C LEU A 100 23.80 -12.27 -21.41
N GLY A 101 24.01 -11.01 -21.04
CA GLY A 101 22.97 -10.10 -20.61
C GLY A 101 22.36 -10.49 -19.25
N HIS A 102 21.54 -9.59 -18.74
CA HIS A 102 20.81 -9.80 -17.50
C HIS A 102 19.44 -10.42 -17.78
N SER A 103 19.06 -11.40 -16.97
CA SER A 103 17.72 -11.98 -16.93
C SER A 103 17.08 -11.61 -15.59
N TYR A 104 16.34 -10.50 -15.56
CA TYR A 104 15.72 -10.01 -14.34
C TYR A 104 14.41 -10.75 -14.02
N SER A 105 14.26 -11.12 -12.76
CA SER A 105 12.96 -11.48 -12.18
C SER A 105 12.10 -10.25 -11.97
N GLU A 106 10.78 -10.42 -11.91
CA GLU A 106 9.86 -9.32 -11.65
C GLU A 106 10.09 -8.69 -10.26
N ALA A 107 9.88 -7.38 -10.19
CA ALA A 107 9.86 -6.68 -8.92
C ALA A 107 8.62 -7.07 -8.11
N THR A 108 8.73 -7.01 -6.80
CA THR A 108 7.64 -7.24 -5.84
C THR A 108 7.34 -5.94 -5.08
N CYS A 109 6.33 -5.95 -4.21
CA CYS A 109 6.01 -4.79 -3.36
C CYS A 109 7.19 -4.33 -2.49
N VAL A 110 8.13 -5.23 -2.17
CA VAL A 110 9.23 -4.98 -1.22
C VAL A 110 10.62 -5.16 -1.82
N LYS A 111 10.76 -5.91 -2.91
CA LYS A 111 12.05 -6.18 -3.57
C LYS A 111 12.03 -5.67 -5.02
N PRO A 112 13.11 -5.04 -5.49
CA PRO A 112 13.27 -4.66 -6.89
C PRO A 112 13.52 -5.88 -7.79
N ALA A 113 13.48 -5.66 -9.11
CA ALA A 113 13.77 -6.70 -10.08
C ALA A 113 15.23 -7.17 -9.96
N THR A 114 15.44 -8.48 -9.86
CA THR A 114 16.77 -9.06 -9.56
C THR A 114 17.20 -10.06 -10.62
N CYS A 115 18.42 -9.92 -11.13
CA CYS A 115 19.00 -10.82 -12.12
C CYS A 115 19.22 -12.20 -11.51
N THR A 116 18.62 -13.23 -12.12
CA THR A 116 18.65 -14.60 -11.61
C THR A 116 20.03 -15.25 -11.68
N ARG A 117 20.94 -14.72 -12.52
CA ARG A 117 22.29 -15.26 -12.72
C ARG A 117 23.34 -14.65 -11.78
N CYS A 118 23.29 -13.34 -11.58
CA CYS A 118 24.36 -12.61 -10.87
C CYS A 118 23.88 -11.78 -9.67
N GLY A 119 22.57 -11.73 -9.40
CA GLY A 119 22.02 -10.95 -8.29
C GLY A 119 22.01 -9.44 -8.50
N ALA A 120 22.43 -8.94 -9.67
CA ALA A 120 22.32 -7.52 -10.00
C ALA A 120 20.86 -7.06 -9.93
N VAL A 121 20.64 -5.88 -9.35
CA VAL A 121 19.30 -5.31 -9.14
C VAL A 121 19.04 -4.24 -10.18
N LYS A 122 17.78 -4.14 -10.64
CA LYS A 122 17.31 -3.08 -11.53
C LYS A 122 16.03 -2.45 -11.00
N GLY A 123 16.01 -1.12 -10.97
CA GLY A 123 14.85 -0.34 -10.54
C GLY A 123 14.57 -0.44 -9.04
N GLU A 124 13.39 0.02 -8.66
CA GLU A 124 12.90 0.02 -7.28
C GLU A 124 11.83 -1.07 -7.08
N PRO A 125 11.51 -1.45 -5.82
CA PRO A 125 10.31 -2.23 -5.54
C PRO A 125 9.06 -1.55 -6.11
N LEU A 126 8.03 -2.33 -6.44
CA LEU A 126 6.76 -1.79 -6.92
C LEU A 126 6.03 -0.95 -5.87
N GLY A 127 6.40 -1.09 -4.61
CA GLY A 127 5.70 -0.49 -3.48
C GLY A 127 4.36 -1.17 -3.20
N HIS A 128 3.70 -0.69 -2.15
CA HIS A 128 2.39 -1.19 -1.74
C HIS A 128 1.28 -0.30 -2.26
N LYS A 129 0.29 -0.91 -2.93
CA LYS A 129 -0.99 -0.27 -3.24
C LYS A 129 -2.01 -0.59 -2.14
N TRP A 130 -2.15 0.31 -1.18
CA TRP A 130 -3.04 0.12 -0.03
C TRP A 130 -4.51 0.38 -0.36
N SER A 131 -5.39 -0.51 0.08
CA SER A 131 -6.81 -0.23 0.25
C SER A 131 -7.04 0.47 1.59
N GLU A 132 -8.03 1.36 1.65
CA GLU A 132 -8.38 2.04 2.88
C GLU A 132 -8.87 1.07 3.97
N ALA A 133 -8.65 1.47 5.21
CA ALA A 133 -9.11 0.73 6.37
C ALA A 133 -10.63 0.87 6.51
N THR A 134 -11.29 -0.17 7.02
CA THR A 134 -12.71 -0.14 7.34
C THR A 134 -12.92 -0.40 8.83
N CYS A 135 -14.14 -0.25 9.32
CA CYS A 135 -14.44 -0.68 10.69
C CYS A 135 -14.05 -2.16 10.87
N GLY A 136 -13.22 -2.44 11.86
CA GLY A 136 -12.71 -3.77 12.17
C GLY A 136 -11.59 -4.31 11.27
N LYS A 137 -11.15 -3.58 10.23
CA LYS A 137 -10.09 -4.04 9.31
C LYS A 137 -9.05 -2.96 9.02
N ALA A 138 -7.78 -3.34 9.02
CA ALA A 138 -6.66 -2.44 8.71
C ALA A 138 -6.53 -2.22 7.19
N LYS A 139 -5.65 -1.28 6.78
CA LYS A 139 -5.31 -1.10 5.37
C LYS A 139 -4.68 -2.37 4.84
N THR A 140 -5.02 -2.76 3.62
CA THR A 140 -4.53 -4.02 3.02
C THR A 140 -3.95 -3.75 1.64
N CYS A 141 -2.79 -4.30 1.32
CA CYS A 141 -2.19 -4.16 0.01
C CYS A 141 -2.93 -5.06 -0.98
N THR A 142 -3.45 -4.48 -2.06
CA THR A 142 -4.24 -5.22 -3.06
C THR A 142 -3.39 -6.15 -3.94
N VAL A 143 -2.07 -5.95 -3.96
CA VAL A 143 -1.14 -6.74 -4.77
C VAL A 143 -0.60 -7.94 -3.99
N CYS A 144 -0.17 -7.75 -2.74
CA CYS A 144 0.49 -8.81 -1.96
C CYS A 144 -0.25 -9.23 -0.68
N GLY A 145 -1.35 -8.59 -0.32
CA GLY A 145 -2.15 -8.93 0.86
C GLY A 145 -1.56 -8.48 2.20
N ALA A 146 -0.42 -7.80 2.22
CA ALA A 146 0.14 -7.24 3.45
C ALA A 146 -0.85 -6.27 4.12
N THR A 147 -0.82 -6.15 5.44
CA THR A 147 -1.68 -5.21 6.19
C THR A 147 -0.86 -4.15 6.89
N GLN A 148 -1.36 -2.91 6.97
CA GLN A 148 -0.69 -1.80 7.64
C GLN A 148 -1.65 -0.98 8.50
N GLY A 149 -1.15 -0.55 9.66
CA GLY A 149 -1.86 0.32 10.59
C GLY A 149 -2.75 -0.42 11.58
N GLN A 150 -3.33 0.34 12.51
CA GLN A 150 -4.29 -0.21 13.47
C GLN A 150 -5.66 -0.40 12.83
N VAL A 151 -6.39 -1.41 13.28
CA VAL A 151 -7.80 -1.59 12.89
C VAL A 151 -8.63 -0.43 13.44
N MET A 152 -9.48 0.15 12.60
CA MET A 152 -10.43 1.15 13.07
C MET A 152 -11.45 0.46 13.98
N LYS A 153 -11.51 0.88 15.25
CA LYS A 153 -12.51 0.36 16.19
C LYS A 153 -13.91 0.83 15.79
N HIS A 154 -14.91 -0.01 16.04
CA HIS A 154 -16.30 0.38 15.85
C HIS A 154 -16.69 1.48 16.85
N ASN A 155 -17.31 2.54 16.33
CA ASN A 155 -17.98 3.55 17.15
C ASN A 155 -19.48 3.20 17.23
N PHE A 156 -19.89 2.54 18.30
CA PHE A 156 -21.28 2.10 18.49
C PHE A 156 -22.16 3.19 19.10
N ALA A 157 -23.35 3.37 18.52
CA ALA A 157 -24.48 3.96 19.23
C ALA A 157 -25.01 2.94 20.27
N PRO A 158 -25.49 3.39 21.44
CA PRO A 158 -26.01 2.50 22.47
C PRO A 158 -27.23 1.71 21.96
N ALA A 159 -27.47 0.55 22.55
CA ALA A 159 -28.70 -0.22 22.33
C ALA A 159 -29.93 0.54 22.86
N THR A 160 -31.07 0.33 22.23
CA THR A 160 -32.38 0.80 22.70
C THR A 160 -33.22 -0.39 23.17
N CYS A 161 -34.46 -0.14 23.63
CA CYS A 161 -35.39 -1.20 24.01
C CYS A 161 -35.76 -2.13 22.83
N THR A 162 -35.59 -1.65 21.59
CA THR A 162 -35.99 -2.36 20.37
C THR A 162 -34.83 -2.67 19.42
N LYS A 163 -33.67 -2.03 19.57
CA LYS A 163 -32.51 -2.21 18.67
C LYS A 163 -31.22 -2.49 19.46
N PRO A 164 -30.35 -3.39 18.99
CA PRO A 164 -29.03 -3.60 19.59
C PRO A 164 -28.10 -2.40 19.36
N LYS A 165 -26.91 -2.42 19.97
CA LYS A 165 -25.89 -1.38 19.70
C LYS A 165 -25.47 -1.47 18.23
N THR A 166 -25.36 -0.31 17.57
CA THR A 166 -25.17 -0.23 16.12
C THR A 166 -24.00 0.70 15.80
N CYS A 167 -23.04 0.25 14.99
CA CYS A 167 -21.90 1.06 14.59
C CYS A 167 -22.37 2.21 13.70
N ARG A 168 -22.09 3.45 14.10
CA ARG A 168 -22.51 4.65 13.39
C ARG A 168 -21.88 4.81 12.01
N ILE A 169 -20.75 4.14 11.78
CA ILE A 169 -19.94 4.30 10.56
C ILE A 169 -20.29 3.22 9.52
N CYS A 170 -20.40 1.95 9.93
CA CYS A 170 -20.60 0.83 9.00
C CYS A 170 -21.94 0.09 9.17
N GLY A 171 -22.76 0.46 10.15
CA GLY A 171 -24.06 -0.18 10.41
C GLY A 171 -24.00 -1.56 11.07
N TYR A 172 -22.81 -2.11 11.32
CA TYR A 172 -22.66 -3.37 12.04
C TYR A 172 -23.33 -3.31 13.41
N THR A 173 -24.16 -4.31 13.72
CA THR A 173 -24.85 -4.42 15.02
C THR A 173 -24.21 -5.51 15.86
N GLU A 174 -24.22 -5.32 17.18
CA GLU A 174 -23.64 -6.29 18.11
C GLU A 174 -24.52 -6.37 19.36
N GLY A 175 -24.70 -7.58 19.90
CA GLY A 175 -25.54 -7.81 21.07
C GLY A 175 -27.05 -7.79 20.76
N VAL A 176 -27.85 -7.72 21.82
CA VAL A 176 -29.31 -7.72 21.76
C VAL A 176 -29.89 -6.37 22.18
N PRO A 177 -31.14 -6.03 21.77
CA PRO A 177 -31.86 -4.91 22.36
C PRO A 177 -31.94 -5.03 23.88
N LEU A 178 -32.01 -3.89 24.58
CA LEU A 178 -32.15 -3.87 26.04
C LEU A 178 -33.47 -4.52 26.50
N GLY A 179 -34.48 -4.55 25.63
CA GLY A 179 -35.83 -4.99 25.98
C GLY A 179 -36.57 -3.97 26.84
N HIS A 180 -37.84 -4.28 27.10
CA HIS A 180 -38.71 -3.45 27.92
C HIS A 180 -38.78 -4.03 29.34
N GLU A 181 -38.68 -3.15 30.32
CA GLU A 181 -38.86 -3.47 31.73
C GLU A 181 -39.98 -2.59 32.26
N TYR A 182 -41.03 -3.20 32.80
CA TYR A 182 -42.27 -2.52 33.16
C TYR A 182 -42.44 -2.47 34.67
N VAL A 183 -42.72 -1.27 35.18
CA VAL A 183 -43.12 -1.04 36.57
C VAL A 183 -44.46 -0.31 36.53
N ASN A 184 -45.50 -0.90 37.15
CA ASN A 184 -46.88 -0.37 37.14
C ASN A 184 -47.46 -0.14 35.72
N GLY A 185 -47.12 -1.00 34.76
CA GLY A 185 -47.61 -0.89 33.38
C GLY A 185 -46.86 0.13 32.50
N ILE A 186 -45.85 0.84 33.04
CA ILE A 186 -45.04 1.84 32.31
C ILE A 186 -43.64 1.26 32.06
N CYS A 187 -43.15 1.38 30.82
CA CYS A 187 -41.77 0.98 30.51
C CYS A 187 -40.79 2.01 31.06
N ILE A 188 -39.85 1.59 31.91
CA ILE A 188 -38.89 2.50 32.57
C ILE A 188 -37.81 3.06 31.63
N ARG A 189 -37.68 2.49 30.42
CA ARG A 189 -36.65 2.85 29.43
C ARG A 189 -37.21 3.57 28.21
N CYS A 190 -38.50 3.37 27.92
CA CYS A 190 -39.20 4.14 26.91
C CYS A 190 -39.88 5.31 27.64
N HIS A 191 -39.24 6.48 27.64
CA HIS A 191 -39.90 7.67 28.15
C HIS A 191 -41.21 7.88 27.39
N PRO A 192 -42.33 8.18 28.07
CA PRO A 192 -43.67 8.19 27.50
C PRO A 192 -43.96 9.44 26.65
N GLU A 193 -42.98 10.05 25.97
CA GLU A 193 -43.24 11.23 25.13
C GLU A 193 -44.06 10.93 23.86
N ALA A 194 -44.58 9.69 23.74
CA ALA A 194 -45.62 9.30 22.80
C ALA A 194 -46.98 8.98 23.48
N PHE A 195 -47.20 9.41 24.72
CA PHE A 195 -48.50 9.34 25.37
C PHE A 195 -48.82 10.70 25.98
N THR A 196 -49.28 11.64 25.13
CA THR A 196 -50.03 12.79 25.62
C THR A 196 -51.20 12.23 26.42
N THR A 197 -51.12 12.41 27.73
CA THR A 197 -52.14 12.06 28.71
C THR A 197 -53.36 12.93 28.43
N THR A 198 -54.18 12.54 27.45
CA THR A 198 -55.60 12.86 27.52
C THR A 198 -56.16 11.91 28.56
N THR A 199 -56.20 12.39 29.80
CA THR A 199 -57.04 11.84 30.85
C THR A 199 -58.48 11.96 30.38
N THR A 200 -58.95 11.01 29.56
CA THR A 200 -60.38 10.83 29.32
C THR A 200 -60.89 10.05 30.51
N THR A 201 -61.49 10.79 31.43
CA THR A 201 -62.29 10.29 32.54
C THR A 201 -63.18 9.15 32.07
N THR A 202 -62.89 7.94 32.53
CA THR A 202 -63.73 6.77 32.31
C THR A 202 -65.06 6.98 33.04
N THR A 203 -66.08 7.45 32.33
CA THR A 203 -67.46 7.32 32.79
C THR A 203 -67.90 5.90 32.50
N THR A 204 -67.99 5.09 33.56
CA THR A 204 -68.61 3.78 33.56
C THR A 204 -70.01 3.88 32.97
N THR A 205 -70.23 3.32 31.78
CA THR A 205 -71.58 3.00 31.30
C THR A 205 -71.59 1.55 30.89
N THR A 206 -72.22 0.75 31.74
CA THR A 206 -72.58 -0.65 31.52
C THR A 206 -73.54 -0.73 30.34
N THR A 207 -73.14 -1.40 29.26
CA THR A 207 -74.10 -1.85 28.23
C THR A 207 -73.77 -3.26 27.77
N THR A 208 -74.79 -4.09 27.88
CA THR A 208 -74.86 -5.53 27.75
C THR A 208 -74.72 -6.02 26.29
N THR A 209 -74.08 -7.19 26.12
CA THR A 209 -74.29 -8.23 25.08
C THR A 209 -74.49 -7.83 23.61
N THR A 210 -73.67 -8.39 22.71
CA THR A 210 -74.06 -9.58 21.91
C THR A 210 -72.90 -10.13 21.09
N THR A 211 -72.83 -11.46 21.09
CA THR A 211 -71.95 -12.35 20.33
C THR A 211 -72.12 -12.17 18.83
N THR A 212 -71.03 -12.12 18.05
CA THR A 212 -71.02 -12.61 16.65
C THR A 212 -69.60 -13.03 16.25
N THR A 213 -69.47 -14.32 16.03
CA THR A 213 -68.30 -15.04 15.50
C THR A 213 -68.20 -14.84 13.98
N ALA A 214 -67.00 -14.65 13.44
CA ALA A 214 -66.70 -14.86 12.01
C ALA A 214 -65.18 -15.06 11.80
N PRO A 215 -64.77 -15.78 10.73
CA PRO A 215 -63.77 -16.85 10.83
C PRO A 215 -62.32 -16.43 10.54
N THR A 216 -61.38 -17.10 11.21
CA THR A 216 -59.96 -17.17 10.90
C THR A 216 -59.72 -18.10 9.71
N THR A 217 -59.21 -17.57 8.60
CA THR A 217 -58.61 -18.37 7.53
C THR A 217 -57.15 -18.65 7.88
N THR A 218 -56.88 -19.87 8.32
CA THR A 218 -55.52 -20.39 8.57
C THR A 218 -54.98 -21.00 7.28
N THR A 219 -54.01 -20.34 6.65
CA THR A 219 -53.21 -20.96 5.59
C THR A 219 -52.01 -21.65 6.25
N THR A 220 -52.13 -22.96 6.46
CA THR A 220 -51.04 -23.84 6.89
C THR A 220 -50.22 -24.22 5.66
N THR A 221 -49.00 -23.70 5.55
CA THR A 221 -47.97 -24.26 4.68
C THR A 221 -47.28 -25.41 5.39
N ARG A 222 -47.43 -26.61 4.82
CA ARG A 222 -46.80 -27.87 5.24
C ARG A 222 -45.31 -27.86 4.83
N PRO A 223 -44.37 -28.25 5.71
CA PRO A 223 -43.00 -28.52 5.28
C PRO A 223 -42.94 -29.85 4.52
N ASP A 224 -42.23 -29.80 3.39
CA ASP A 224 -41.96 -30.89 2.45
C ASP A 224 -41.06 -31.94 3.09
N GLU A 225 -41.51 -33.19 3.08
CA GLU A 225 -40.78 -34.35 3.58
C GLU A 225 -39.72 -34.76 2.56
N GLY A 226 -38.49 -34.91 3.02
CA GLY A 226 -37.35 -35.28 2.19
C GLY A 226 -37.52 -36.66 1.54
N GLU A 227 -37.28 -36.68 0.23
CA GLU A 227 -37.25 -37.88 -0.58
C GLU A 227 -35.94 -38.64 -0.40
N PHE A 228 -36.11 -39.94 -0.18
CA PHE A 228 -35.12 -40.99 -0.08
C PHE A 228 -34.70 -41.41 -1.50
N GLN A 229 -33.45 -41.18 -1.91
CA GLN A 229 -32.72 -41.98 -2.92
C GLN A 229 -31.22 -41.96 -2.62
#